data_AF-A0A7Y3UPM7-F1
#
_entry.id   AF-A0A7Y3UPM7-F1
#
_cell.length_a   1.000
_cell.length_b   1.000
_cell.length_c   1.000
_cell.angle_alpha   90.00
_cell.angle_beta   90.00
_cell.angle_gamma   90.00
#
_symmetry.space_group_name_H-M   'P 1'
#
loop_
_entity.id
_entity.type
_entity.pdbx_description
1 polymer ?
#
loop_
_entity_poly.entity_id
_entity_poly.type
_entity_poly.pdbx_seq_one_letter_code
_entity_poly.pdbx_strand_id
1 'polypeptide(L)'
;MTNEIKGGFSLFLTIILLGLFNTGCTQWENFSSGKTKRIGIIEEQVIMLSDKVESLNTKNAELATTLSESQKQEQEQEIKPFQEEYEQLKNKLAGIEDAQESHLSENSRLQNELSETRNQLKEIQQQLISVETDKNNIKVQLEELETGYEKLLTKEPQSIDTTVKVEKELKEVGEENRESLIKKTQQKLETSLIEDLLDKAISLYRQGKFEEAIARWEEVLTLDPEIHEAKFNIEIAQDKIKEKEIQEGLKSNLIQRK
;
A
#
# COMPACT_ATOMS: atom_id res chain seq x y z
N MET A 1 1.90 -54.24 16.06
CA MET A 1 2.43 -55.61 16.22
C MET A 1 2.47 -55.93 17.71
N THR A 2 1.44 -56.57 18.26
CA THR A 2 1.41 -57.03 19.65
C THR A 2 0.65 -58.35 19.68
N ASN A 3 1.39 -59.44 19.47
CA ASN A 3 0.91 -60.81 19.60
C ASN A 3 1.60 -61.46 20.80
N GLU A 4 0.81 -62.30 21.49
CA GLU A 4 1.27 -63.44 22.29
C GLU A 4 1.97 -63.19 23.63
N ILE A 5 1.20 -62.91 24.69
CA ILE A 5 1.46 -63.49 26.03
C ILE A 5 0.11 -63.72 26.75
N LYS A 6 -0.70 -64.67 26.28
CA LYS A 6 -1.91 -65.12 27.02
C LYS A 6 -2.03 -66.65 27.17
N GLY A 7 -1.04 -67.44 26.73
CA GLY A 7 -1.12 -68.91 26.74
C GLY A 7 -0.44 -69.64 27.90
N GLY A 8 0.37 -68.98 28.72
CA GLY A 8 1.29 -69.67 29.63
C GLY A 8 0.72 -70.13 30.98
N PHE A 9 -0.31 -69.46 31.51
CA PHE A 9 -0.72 -69.65 32.91
C PHE A 9 -1.74 -70.80 33.12
N SER A 10 -2.47 -71.20 32.07
CA SER A 10 -3.51 -72.25 32.16
C SER A 10 -2.93 -73.67 32.19
N LEU A 11 -1.68 -73.88 31.75
CA LEU A 11 -1.03 -75.19 31.71
C LEU A 11 -0.33 -75.57 33.02
N PHE A 12 0.00 -74.59 33.87
CA PHE A 12 0.62 -74.87 35.16
C PHE A 12 -0.39 -75.30 36.23
N LEU A 13 -1.67 -74.92 36.11
CA LEU A 13 -2.71 -75.29 37.07
C LEU A 13 -3.18 -76.74 36.93
N THR A 14 -3.04 -77.35 35.75
CA THR A 14 -3.47 -78.73 35.47
C THR A 14 -2.45 -79.79 35.90
N ILE A 15 -1.16 -79.44 35.98
CA ILE A 15 -0.09 -80.39 36.32
C ILE A 15 -0.03 -80.68 37.82
N ILE A 16 -0.56 -79.80 38.68
CA ILE A 16 -0.51 -79.98 40.14
C ILE A 16 -1.60 -80.95 40.65
N LEU A 17 -2.67 -81.21 39.88
CA LEU A 17 -3.81 -82.04 40.30
C LEU A 17 -3.68 -83.55 40.01
N LEU A 18 -2.65 -84.00 39.28
CA LEU A 18 -2.48 -85.41 38.87
C LEU A 18 -1.40 -86.19 39.66
N GLY A 19 -0.79 -85.59 40.68
CA GLY A 19 0.34 -86.18 41.41
C GLY A 19 0.03 -86.87 42.74
N LEU A 20 -1.23 -87.07 43.13
CA LEU A 20 -1.59 -87.58 44.47
C LEU A 20 -2.62 -88.71 44.43
N PHE A 21 -2.29 -89.82 43.78
CA PHE A 21 -2.96 -91.10 44.05
C PHE A 21 -1.99 -92.26 43.79
N ASN A 22 -1.16 -92.60 44.78
CA ASN A 22 -1.11 -93.97 45.33
C ASN A 22 0.01 -94.18 46.37
N THR A 23 -0.33 -94.99 47.38
CA THR A 23 0.49 -95.66 48.40
C THR A 23 0.84 -94.88 49.70
N GLY A 24 0.37 -95.42 50.84
CA GLY A 24 1.05 -95.30 52.13
C GLY A 24 0.34 -94.54 53.27
N CYS A 25 -0.84 -94.97 53.73
CA CYS A 25 -1.25 -94.76 55.15
C CYS A 25 -0.38 -95.69 56.01
N THR A 26 0.54 -95.23 56.88
CA THR A 26 0.29 -94.99 58.31
C THR A 26 1.43 -94.19 58.99
N GLN A 27 2.05 -93.24 58.26
CA GLN A 27 2.98 -92.23 58.82
C GLN A 27 2.62 -90.79 58.36
N TRP A 28 1.38 -90.60 57.90
CA TRP A 28 0.93 -89.42 57.15
C TRP A 28 0.36 -88.28 58.02
N GLU A 29 -0.02 -88.54 59.27
CA GLU A 29 -0.69 -87.52 60.10
C GLU A 29 0.25 -86.44 60.65
N ASN A 30 1.51 -86.78 60.97
CA ASN A 30 2.50 -85.81 61.47
C ASN A 30 3.36 -85.18 60.36
N PHE A 31 3.40 -85.78 59.16
CA PHE A 31 4.13 -85.23 57.99
C PHE A 31 3.23 -84.34 57.12
N SER A 32 1.91 -84.57 57.11
CA SER A 32 0.96 -83.69 56.42
C SER A 32 0.78 -82.37 57.15
N SER A 33 0.66 -82.34 58.49
CA SER A 33 0.39 -81.10 59.24
C SER A 33 1.46 -80.03 59.06
N GLY A 34 2.74 -80.42 59.00
CA GLY A 34 3.87 -79.52 58.76
C GLY A 34 3.93 -78.95 57.33
N LYS A 35 3.49 -79.72 56.34
CA LYS A 35 3.33 -79.24 54.96
C LYS A 35 2.15 -78.28 54.85
N THR A 36 1.00 -78.61 55.46
CA THR A 36 -0.19 -77.75 55.46
C THR A 36 0.09 -76.39 56.09
N LYS A 37 0.86 -76.35 57.19
CA LYS A 37 1.25 -75.09 57.85
C LYS A 37 2.20 -74.24 56.99
N ARG A 38 3.16 -74.85 56.29
CA ARG A 38 4.06 -74.13 55.37
C ARG A 38 3.32 -73.62 54.14
N ILE A 39 2.38 -74.40 53.61
CA ILE A 39 1.50 -74.00 52.50
C ILE A 39 0.68 -72.77 52.89
N GLY A 40 0.06 -72.75 54.08
CA GLY A 40 -0.71 -71.59 54.55
C GLY A 40 0.13 -70.30 54.68
N ILE A 41 1.38 -70.40 55.16
CA ILE A 41 2.30 -69.24 55.24
C ILE A 41 2.66 -68.73 53.83
N ILE A 42 2.88 -69.64 52.88
CA ILE A 42 3.17 -69.27 51.50
C ILE A 42 1.94 -68.61 50.85
N GLU A 43 0.74 -69.13 51.08
CA GLU A 43 -0.52 -68.53 50.60
C GLU A 43 -0.71 -67.11 51.14
N GLU A 44 -0.46 -66.88 52.44
CA GLU A 44 -0.52 -65.55 53.05
C GLU A 44 0.50 -64.57 52.44
N GLN A 45 1.74 -65.04 52.19
CA GLN A 45 2.76 -64.24 51.52
C GLN A 45 2.41 -63.94 50.05
N VAL A 46 1.81 -64.88 49.34
CA VAL A 46 1.35 -64.69 47.95
C VAL A 46 0.22 -63.67 47.90
N ILE A 47 -0.73 -63.71 48.84
CA ILE A 47 -1.80 -62.71 48.96
C ILE A 47 -1.19 -61.33 49.23
N MET A 48 -0.30 -61.21 50.21
CA MET A 48 0.35 -59.92 50.55
C MET A 48 1.18 -59.36 49.39
N LEU A 49 1.89 -60.21 48.64
CA LEU A 49 2.61 -59.81 47.44
C LEU A 49 1.64 -59.37 46.33
N SER A 50 0.52 -60.07 46.17
CA SER A 50 -0.54 -59.70 45.21
C SER A 50 -1.09 -58.31 45.51
N ASP A 51 -1.46 -58.03 46.76
CA ASP A 51 -1.97 -56.73 47.20
C ASP A 51 -0.94 -55.61 46.95
N LYS A 52 0.35 -55.90 47.18
CA LYS A 52 1.43 -54.94 46.94
C LYS A 52 1.63 -54.68 45.44
N VAL A 53 1.53 -55.70 44.60
CA VAL A 53 1.59 -55.56 43.13
C VAL A 53 0.40 -54.74 42.63
N GLU A 54 -0.80 -54.98 43.14
CA GLU A 54 -1.97 -54.19 42.81
C GLU A 54 -1.80 -52.72 43.21
N SER A 55 -1.34 -52.46 44.44
CA SER A 55 -1.05 -51.09 44.90
C SER A 55 0.02 -50.39 44.04
N LEU A 56 1.08 -51.11 43.64
CA LEU A 56 2.11 -50.57 42.75
C LEU A 56 1.56 -50.29 41.35
N ASN A 57 0.68 -51.14 40.82
CA ASN A 57 0.03 -50.92 39.54
C ASN A 57 -0.86 -49.66 39.58
N THR A 58 -1.64 -49.47 40.64
CA THR A 58 -2.46 -48.27 40.82
C THR A 58 -1.58 -47.01 40.88
N LYS A 59 -0.51 -47.02 41.67
CA LYS A 59 0.44 -45.90 41.75
C LYS A 59 1.12 -45.61 40.42
N ASN A 60 1.49 -46.64 39.67
CA ASN A 60 2.08 -46.47 38.35
C ASN A 60 1.08 -45.84 37.36
N ALA A 61 -0.20 -46.23 37.43
CA ALA A 61 -1.25 -45.61 36.63
C ALA A 61 -1.46 -44.14 37.00
N GLU A 62 -1.50 -43.80 38.29
CA GLU A 62 -1.60 -42.42 38.78
C GLU A 62 -0.42 -41.56 38.33
N LEU A 63 0.80 -42.09 38.42
CA LEU A 63 2.01 -41.40 37.94
C LEU A 63 1.98 -41.17 36.43
N ALA A 64 1.53 -42.15 35.65
CA ALA A 64 1.38 -42.00 34.20
C ALA A 64 0.38 -40.90 33.84
N THR A 65 -0.76 -40.85 34.54
CA THR A 65 -1.76 -39.78 34.39
C THR A 65 -1.17 -38.42 34.74
N THR A 66 -0.52 -38.30 35.90
CA THR A 66 0.08 -37.04 36.37
C THR A 66 1.15 -36.53 35.41
N LEU A 67 1.98 -37.43 34.86
CA LEU A 67 3.00 -37.07 33.87
C LEU A 67 2.36 -36.53 32.59
N SER A 68 1.31 -37.19 32.09
CA SER A 68 0.59 -36.72 30.91
C SER A 68 -0.08 -35.37 31.13
N GLU A 69 -0.66 -35.14 32.31
CA GLU A 69 -1.27 -33.87 32.68
C GLU A 69 -0.23 -32.75 32.78
N SER A 70 0.91 -33.02 33.42
CA SER A 70 2.02 -32.06 33.53
C SER A 70 2.58 -31.67 32.16
N GLN A 71 2.77 -32.64 31.25
CA GLN A 71 3.23 -32.37 29.88
C GLN A 71 2.24 -31.52 29.10
N LYS A 72 0.95 -31.81 29.23
CA LYS A 72 -0.10 -31.00 28.61
C LYS A 72 -0.10 -29.58 29.17
N GLN A 73 0.06 -29.44 30.48
CA GLN A 73 0.12 -28.14 31.14
C GLN A 73 1.33 -27.33 30.69
N GLU A 74 2.52 -27.92 30.57
CA GLU A 74 3.71 -27.27 30.03
C GLU A 74 3.47 -26.79 28.59
N GLN A 75 2.85 -27.62 27.76
CA GLN A 75 2.52 -27.27 26.38
C GLN A 75 1.50 -26.13 26.29
N GLU A 76 0.48 -26.12 27.15
CA GLU A 76 -0.57 -25.09 27.17
C GLU A 76 -0.15 -23.78 27.85
N GLN A 77 0.66 -23.84 28.91
CA GLN A 77 1.04 -22.66 29.70
C GLN A 77 2.31 -21.98 29.21
N GLU A 78 3.28 -22.75 28.71
CA GLU A 78 4.55 -22.18 28.26
C GLU A 78 4.59 -22.05 26.75
N ILE A 79 4.37 -23.12 25.99
CA ILE A 79 4.64 -23.13 24.55
C ILE A 79 3.58 -22.37 23.75
N LYS A 80 2.30 -22.63 24.03
CA LYS A 80 1.19 -22.09 23.24
C LYS A 80 1.13 -20.55 23.24
N PRO A 81 1.28 -19.84 24.38
CA PRO A 81 1.27 -18.38 24.38
C PRO A 81 2.41 -17.77 23.55
N PHE A 82 3.62 -18.34 23.60
CA PHE A 82 4.73 -17.85 22.78
C PHE A 82 4.49 -18.07 21.28
N GLN A 83 3.86 -19.18 20.88
CA GLN A 83 3.49 -19.41 19.49
C GLN A 83 2.45 -18.39 19.00
N GLU A 84 1.45 -18.10 19.83
CA GLU A 84 0.45 -17.08 19.52
C GLU A 84 1.07 -15.68 19.41
N GLU A 85 1.97 -15.32 20.34
CA GLU A 85 2.69 -14.04 20.31
C GLU A 85 3.62 -13.93 19.09
N TYR A 86 4.32 -15.01 18.73
CA TYR A 86 5.16 -15.06 17.54
C TYR A 86 4.36 -14.81 16.26
N GLU A 87 3.21 -15.46 16.08
CA GLU A 87 2.37 -15.24 14.90
C GLU A 87 1.77 -13.82 14.89
N GLN A 88 1.40 -13.26 16.05
CA GLN A 88 0.98 -11.87 16.14
C GLN A 88 2.10 -10.90 15.72
N LEU A 89 3.33 -11.12 16.20
CA LEU A 89 4.49 -10.30 15.85
C LEU A 89 4.82 -10.39 14.36
N LYS A 90 4.78 -11.59 13.80
CA LYS A 90 5.01 -11.84 12.38
C LYS A 90 3.97 -11.14 11.49
N ASN A 91 2.70 -11.18 11.87
CA ASN A 91 1.65 -10.46 11.14
C ASN A 91 1.82 -8.93 11.24
N LYS A 92 2.22 -8.41 12.41
CA LYS A 92 2.55 -7.00 12.56
C LYS A 92 3.75 -6.58 11.70
N LEU A 93 4.77 -7.42 11.63
CA LEU A 93 5.95 -7.18 10.79
C LEU A 93 5.56 -7.08 9.31
N ALA A 94 4.78 -8.04 8.81
CA ALA A 94 4.29 -8.01 7.43
C ALA A 94 3.50 -6.72 7.14
N GLY A 95 2.62 -6.29 8.05
CA GLY A 95 1.88 -5.04 7.89
C GLY A 95 2.75 -3.78 7.89
N ILE A 96 3.88 -3.79 8.62
CA ILE A 96 4.85 -2.69 8.62
C ILE A 96 5.62 -2.68 7.29
N GLU A 97 6.02 -3.85 6.78
CA GLU A 97 6.72 -3.97 5.49
C GLU A 97 5.86 -3.45 4.34
N ASP A 98 4.58 -3.83 4.29
CA ASP A 98 3.61 -3.33 3.30
C ASP A 98 3.44 -1.81 3.37
N ALA A 99 3.31 -1.26 4.59
CA ALA A 99 3.21 0.18 4.80
C ALA A 99 4.48 0.91 4.35
N GLN A 100 5.65 0.32 4.62
CA GLN A 100 6.93 0.90 4.23
C GLN A 100 7.10 0.93 2.70
N GLU A 101 6.69 -0.12 1.99
CA GLU A 101 6.70 -0.14 0.52
C GLU A 101 5.77 0.92 -0.06
N SER A 102 4.56 1.05 0.49
CA SER A 102 3.61 2.10 0.11
C SER A 102 4.19 3.50 0.29
N HIS A 103 4.80 3.79 1.44
CA HIS A 103 5.46 5.07 1.71
C HIS A 103 6.64 5.34 0.77
N LEU A 104 7.41 4.31 0.38
CA LEU A 104 8.54 4.47 -0.54
C LEU A 104 8.06 4.88 -1.95
N SER A 105 6.96 4.27 -2.41
CA SER A 105 6.29 4.62 -3.65
C SER A 105 5.75 6.04 -3.62
N GLU A 106 5.07 6.42 -2.53
CA GLU A 106 4.51 7.77 -2.37
C GLU A 106 5.60 8.84 -2.32
N ASN A 107 6.71 8.59 -1.61
CA ASN A 107 7.85 9.51 -1.58
C ASN A 107 8.46 9.70 -2.97
N SER A 108 8.58 8.62 -3.75
CA SER A 108 9.06 8.69 -5.14
C SER A 108 8.12 9.54 -6.01
N ARG A 109 6.80 9.39 -5.84
CA ARG A 109 5.80 10.23 -6.52
C ARG A 109 5.95 11.70 -6.15
N LEU A 110 6.03 12.01 -4.86
CA LEU A 110 6.17 13.37 -4.35
C LEU A 110 7.46 14.04 -4.83
N GLN A 111 8.56 13.28 -4.95
CA GLN A 111 9.81 13.81 -5.52
C GLN A 111 9.66 14.20 -6.98
N ASN A 112 8.93 13.40 -7.77
CA ASN A 112 8.64 13.73 -9.17
C ASN A 112 7.77 14.99 -9.27
N GLU A 113 6.69 15.08 -8.48
CA GLU A 113 5.81 16.25 -8.44
C GLU A 113 6.57 17.54 -8.02
N LEU A 114 7.46 17.42 -7.02
CA LEU A 114 8.34 18.52 -6.61
C LEU A 114 9.31 18.97 -7.71
N SER A 115 9.88 18.02 -8.46
CA SER A 115 10.77 18.34 -9.59
C SER A 115 10.02 19.09 -10.69
N GLU A 116 8.81 18.66 -11.01
CA GLU A 116 7.97 19.29 -12.02
C GLU A 116 7.53 20.70 -11.61
N THR A 117 7.08 20.86 -10.37
CA THR A 117 6.74 22.17 -9.81
C THR A 117 7.94 23.12 -9.85
N ARG A 118 9.15 22.60 -9.57
CA ARG A 118 10.38 23.40 -9.64
C ARG A 118 10.71 23.86 -11.05
N ASN A 119 10.45 23.03 -12.06
CA ASN A 119 10.62 23.40 -13.46
C ASN A 119 9.61 24.47 -13.87
N GLN A 120 8.34 24.31 -13.52
CA GLN A 120 7.30 25.31 -13.79
C GLN A 120 7.60 26.65 -13.12
N LEU A 121 8.09 26.64 -11.87
CA LEU A 121 8.50 27.86 -11.19
C LEU A 121 9.63 28.59 -11.94
N LYS A 122 10.58 27.84 -12.50
CA LYS A 122 11.68 28.40 -13.29
C LYS A 122 11.18 29.03 -14.59
N GLU A 123 10.22 28.40 -15.27
CA GLU A 123 9.56 28.96 -16.46
C GLU A 123 8.85 30.27 -16.14
N ILE A 124 8.05 30.30 -15.06
CA ILE A 124 7.34 31.50 -14.61
C ILE A 124 8.33 32.62 -14.27
N GLN A 125 9.43 32.31 -13.59
CA GLN A 125 10.48 33.29 -13.30
C GLN A 125 11.08 33.89 -14.58
N GLN A 126 11.28 33.07 -15.60
CA GLN A 126 11.81 33.53 -16.88
C GLN A 126 10.81 34.41 -17.64
N GLN A 127 9.52 34.05 -17.62
CA GLN A 127 8.44 34.87 -18.17
C GLN A 127 8.30 36.20 -17.43
N LEU A 128 8.48 36.22 -16.11
CA LEU A 128 8.42 37.47 -15.34
C LEU A 128 9.52 38.45 -15.78
N ILE A 129 10.74 37.94 -16.00
CA ILE A 129 11.87 38.75 -16.49
C ILE A 129 11.57 39.33 -17.88
N SER A 130 10.96 38.55 -18.79
CA SER A 130 10.61 39.06 -20.12
C SER A 130 9.55 40.15 -20.03
N VAL A 131 8.51 39.95 -19.20
CA VAL A 131 7.46 40.96 -18.97
C VAL A 131 8.04 42.24 -18.37
N GLU A 132 8.97 42.15 -17.41
CA GLU A 132 9.63 43.33 -16.84
C GLU A 132 10.49 44.07 -17.87
N THR A 133 11.16 43.33 -18.76
CA THR A 133 11.93 43.90 -19.87
C THR A 133 11.02 44.64 -20.85
N ASP A 134 9.92 44.00 -21.25
CA ASP A 134 8.94 44.58 -22.17
C ASP A 134 8.27 45.82 -21.57
N LYS A 135 7.92 45.78 -20.28
CA LYS A 135 7.40 46.94 -19.53
C LYS A 135 8.36 48.12 -19.59
N ASN A 136 9.66 47.89 -19.37
CA ASN A 136 10.66 48.95 -19.40
C ASN A 136 10.83 49.51 -20.82
N ASN A 137 10.84 48.66 -21.84
CA ASN A 137 10.90 49.10 -23.24
C ASN A 137 9.68 49.96 -23.63
N ILE A 138 8.48 49.53 -23.26
CA ILE A 138 7.24 50.30 -23.50
C ILE A 138 7.29 51.64 -22.75
N LYS A 139 7.81 51.66 -21.52
CA LYS A 139 7.99 52.90 -20.76
C LYS A 139 8.89 53.89 -21.49
N VAL A 140 10.02 53.43 -22.02
CA VAL A 140 10.95 54.26 -22.79
C VAL A 140 10.28 54.80 -24.05
N GLN A 141 9.56 53.94 -24.79
CA GLN A 141 8.83 54.37 -26.00
C GLN A 141 7.76 55.43 -25.70
N LEU A 142 7.06 55.32 -24.56
CA LEU A 142 6.10 56.32 -24.10
C LEU A 142 6.78 57.66 -23.79
N GLU A 143 7.89 57.65 -23.05
CA GLU A 143 8.66 58.86 -22.73
C GLU A 143 9.18 59.55 -24.00
N GLU A 144 9.64 58.79 -25.00
CA GLU A 144 10.07 59.31 -26.30
C GLU A 144 8.92 59.95 -27.09
N LEU A 145 7.75 59.31 -27.13
CA LEU A 145 6.55 59.83 -27.76
C LEU A 145 6.10 61.14 -27.12
N GLU A 146 5.98 61.18 -25.79
CA GLU A 146 5.61 62.38 -25.04
C GLU A 146 6.57 63.55 -25.32
N THR A 147 7.88 63.28 -25.32
CA THR A 147 8.91 64.29 -25.65
C THR A 147 8.77 64.78 -27.10
N GLY A 148 8.43 63.89 -28.04
CA GLY A 148 8.18 64.25 -29.45
C GLY A 148 6.98 65.17 -29.61
N TYR A 149 5.89 64.89 -28.89
CA TYR A 149 4.69 65.73 -28.86
C TYR A 149 4.96 67.11 -28.26
N GLU A 150 5.70 67.21 -27.15
CA GLU A 150 6.06 68.51 -26.54
C GLU A 150 6.90 69.38 -27.49
N LYS A 151 7.82 68.78 -28.26
CA LYS A 151 8.62 69.49 -29.28
C LYS A 151 7.77 70.02 -30.44
N LEU A 152 6.67 69.36 -30.79
CA LEU A 152 5.75 69.83 -31.82
C LEU A 152 4.90 70.99 -31.33
N LEU A 153 4.51 71.00 -30.05
CA LEU A 153 3.76 72.11 -29.43
C LEU A 153 4.58 73.39 -29.24
N THR A 154 5.91 73.29 -29.17
CA THR A 154 6.82 74.43 -28.92
C THR A 154 7.30 75.14 -30.19
N LYS A 155 7.01 74.60 -31.39
CA LYS A 155 7.23 75.31 -32.66
C LYS A 155 6.02 76.21 -32.94
N GLU A 156 6.18 77.53 -32.78
CA GLU A 156 5.15 78.50 -33.16
C GLU A 156 4.73 78.33 -34.64
N PRO A 157 3.42 78.39 -34.94
CA PRO A 157 2.92 78.28 -36.30
C PRO A 157 3.16 79.60 -37.07
N GLN A 158 4.22 79.65 -37.87
CA GLN A 158 4.34 80.67 -38.91
C GLN A 158 3.73 80.14 -40.22
N SER A 159 2.63 80.80 -40.61
CA SER A 159 1.80 80.62 -41.82
C SER A 159 0.66 79.59 -41.75
N ILE A 160 -0.53 80.06 -42.15
CA ILE A 160 -1.86 79.44 -42.00
C ILE A 160 -2.11 78.33 -43.04
N ASP A 161 -1.26 78.22 -44.07
CA ASP A 161 -1.41 77.26 -45.18
C ASP A 161 -0.80 75.88 -44.88
N THR A 162 0.19 75.81 -43.98
CA THR A 162 0.77 74.53 -43.51
C THR A 162 -0.08 73.85 -42.45
N THR A 163 -0.94 74.58 -41.72
CA THR A 163 -1.74 74.07 -40.61
C THR A 163 -2.78 73.03 -41.07
N VAL A 164 -3.40 73.22 -42.23
CA VAL A 164 -4.43 72.30 -42.77
C VAL A 164 -3.82 71.00 -43.31
N LYS A 165 -2.59 71.05 -43.83
CA LYS A 165 -1.89 69.87 -44.34
C LYS A 165 -1.28 69.06 -43.19
N VAL A 166 -0.76 69.75 -42.18
CA VAL A 166 -0.27 69.15 -40.93
C VAL A 166 -1.42 68.56 -40.12
N GLU A 167 -2.60 69.18 -40.04
CA GLU A 167 -3.80 68.59 -39.40
C GLU A 167 -4.30 67.32 -40.09
N LYS A 168 -4.19 67.25 -41.42
CA LYS A 168 -4.58 66.08 -42.20
C LYS A 168 -3.56 64.94 -42.07
N GLU A 169 -2.28 65.25 -42.09
CA GLU A 169 -1.19 64.29 -41.79
C GLU A 169 -1.18 63.89 -40.29
N LEU A 170 -1.61 64.76 -39.37
CA LEU A 170 -1.79 64.46 -37.93
C LEU A 170 -2.96 63.51 -37.68
N LYS A 171 -4.02 63.56 -38.50
CA LYS A 171 -5.12 62.59 -38.41
C LYS A 171 -4.67 61.22 -38.90
N GLU A 172 -3.92 61.12 -40.00
CA GLU A 172 -3.41 59.83 -40.48
C GLU A 172 -2.35 59.19 -39.57
N VAL A 173 -1.49 59.98 -38.91
CA VAL A 173 -0.47 59.46 -37.96
C VAL A 173 -1.04 59.33 -36.53
N GLY A 174 -2.09 60.07 -36.19
CA GLY A 174 -2.78 60.03 -34.89
C GLY A 174 -3.99 59.10 -34.81
N GLU A 175 -4.40 58.45 -35.91
CA GLU A 175 -5.57 57.57 -35.94
C GLU A 175 -5.33 56.15 -35.40
N GLU A 176 -4.08 55.71 -35.20
CA GLU A 176 -3.81 54.70 -34.16
C GLU A 176 -3.81 55.40 -32.78
N ASN A 177 -5.00 55.84 -32.34
CA ASN A 177 -5.18 56.37 -30.99
C ASN A 177 -4.69 55.31 -29.98
N ARG A 178 -4.07 55.74 -28.88
CA ARG A 178 -3.51 54.92 -27.79
C ARG A 178 -4.41 53.73 -27.40
N GLU A 179 -5.72 53.93 -27.43
CA GLU A 179 -6.72 52.91 -27.14
C GLU A 179 -6.79 51.78 -28.18
N SER A 180 -6.61 52.09 -29.47
CA SER A 180 -6.51 51.08 -30.54
C SER A 180 -5.22 50.26 -30.45
N LEU A 181 -4.09 50.90 -30.11
CA LEU A 181 -2.81 50.24 -29.90
C LEU A 181 -2.87 49.30 -28.70
N ILE A 182 -3.42 49.76 -27.56
CA ILE A 182 -3.64 48.94 -26.36
C ILE A 182 -4.53 47.75 -26.67
N LYS A 183 -5.62 47.96 -27.42
CA LYS A 183 -6.54 46.87 -27.79
C LYS A 183 -5.86 45.82 -28.67
N LYS A 184 -5.04 46.26 -29.64
CA LYS A 184 -4.31 45.38 -30.56
C LYS A 184 -3.21 44.60 -29.84
N THR A 185 -2.48 45.22 -28.91
CA THR A 185 -1.50 44.51 -28.08
C THR A 185 -2.16 43.55 -27.12
N GLN A 186 -3.27 43.93 -26.50
CA GLN A 186 -4.06 43.05 -25.62
C GLN A 186 -4.55 41.81 -26.37
N GLN A 187 -5.13 41.99 -27.56
CA GLN A 187 -5.59 40.89 -28.39
C GLN A 187 -4.44 39.97 -28.83
N LYS A 188 -3.27 40.54 -29.15
CA LYS A 188 -2.08 39.76 -29.49
C LYS A 188 -1.57 38.96 -28.29
N LEU A 189 -1.62 39.53 -27.09
CA LEU A 189 -1.23 38.85 -25.86
C LEU A 189 -2.20 37.70 -25.53
N GLU A 190 -3.50 37.92 -25.69
CA GLU A 190 -4.53 36.89 -25.53
C GLU A 190 -4.37 35.75 -26.53
N THR A 191 -4.10 36.08 -27.80
CA THR A 191 -3.83 35.07 -28.84
C THR A 191 -2.58 34.25 -28.50
N SER A 192 -1.49 34.90 -28.09
CA SER A 192 -0.25 34.23 -27.71
C SER A 192 -0.43 33.36 -26.46
N LEU A 193 -1.25 33.79 -25.49
CA LEU A 193 -1.55 33.03 -24.29
C LEU A 193 -2.37 31.77 -24.61
N ILE A 194 -3.35 31.90 -25.51
CA ILE A 194 -4.14 30.77 -26.01
C ILE A 194 -3.23 29.73 -26.69
N GLU A 195 -2.30 30.17 -27.55
CA GLU A 195 -1.34 29.29 -28.22
C GLU A 195 -0.46 28.52 -27.21
N ASP A 196 0.09 29.22 -26.20
CA ASP A 196 0.93 28.58 -25.16
C ASP A 196 0.15 27.56 -24.32
N LEU A 197 -1.10 27.88 -23.96
CA LEU A 197 -1.97 26.97 -23.23
C LEU A 197 -2.31 25.71 -24.05
N LEU A 198 -2.58 25.86 -25.35
CA LEU A 198 -2.83 24.75 -26.26
C LEU A 198 -1.60 23.83 -26.36
N ASP A 199 -0.42 24.39 -26.58
CA ASP A 199 0.83 23.63 -26.69
C ASP A 199 1.15 22.87 -25.40
N LYS A 200 0.96 23.52 -24.25
CA LYS A 200 1.16 22.91 -22.93
C LYS A 200 0.18 21.77 -22.68
N ALA A 201 -1.10 21.95 -23.02
CA ALA A 201 -2.11 20.91 -22.92
C ALA A 201 -1.77 19.68 -23.77
N ILE A 202 -1.34 19.90 -25.02
CA ILE A 202 -0.89 18.83 -25.93
C ILE A 202 0.31 18.09 -25.35
N SER A 203 1.28 18.81 -24.77
CA SER A 203 2.44 18.21 -24.11
C SER A 203 2.05 17.32 -22.93
N LEU A 204 1.17 17.81 -22.04
CA LEU A 204 0.65 17.05 -20.90
C LEU A 204 -0.10 15.79 -21.36
N TYR A 205 -0.93 15.92 -22.39
CA TYR A 205 -1.65 14.80 -22.98
C TYR A 205 -0.70 13.72 -23.51
N ARG A 206 0.37 14.11 -24.22
CA ARG A 206 1.40 13.17 -24.72
C ARG A 206 2.16 12.47 -23.61
N GLN A 207 2.26 13.08 -22.44
CA GLN A 207 2.87 12.48 -21.23
C GLN A 207 1.89 11.55 -20.49
N GLY A 208 0.64 11.44 -20.93
CA GLY A 208 -0.39 10.63 -20.27
C GLY A 208 -1.04 11.29 -19.06
N LYS A 209 -0.78 12.59 -18.84
CA LYS A 209 -1.37 13.42 -17.77
C LYS A 209 -2.70 14.02 -18.26
N PHE A 210 -3.70 13.18 -18.43
CA PHE A 210 -4.94 13.53 -19.12
C PHE A 210 -5.75 14.59 -18.36
N GLU A 211 -5.82 14.50 -17.03
CA GLU A 211 -6.55 15.43 -16.17
C GLU A 211 -5.91 16.83 -16.20
N GLU A 212 -4.57 16.91 -16.14
CA GLU A 212 -3.84 18.17 -16.24
C GLU A 212 -4.00 18.80 -17.63
N ALA A 213 -4.01 17.98 -18.69
CA ALA A 213 -4.24 18.45 -20.05
C ALA A 213 -5.65 19.06 -20.22
N ILE A 214 -6.67 18.39 -19.67
CA ILE A 214 -8.06 18.89 -19.66
C ILE A 214 -8.14 20.26 -18.98
N ALA A 215 -7.51 20.42 -17.81
CA ALA A 215 -7.53 21.70 -17.11
C ALA A 215 -6.96 22.85 -17.98
N ARG A 216 -5.88 22.60 -18.74
CA ARG A 216 -5.31 23.60 -19.66
C ARG A 216 -6.22 23.91 -20.85
N TRP A 217 -6.87 22.90 -21.43
CA TRP A 217 -7.87 23.15 -22.48
C TRP A 217 -9.11 23.88 -21.96
N GLU A 218 -9.52 23.63 -20.71
CA GLU A 218 -10.58 24.41 -20.06
C GLU A 218 -10.17 25.88 -19.89
N GLU A 219 -8.93 26.16 -19.48
CA GLU A 219 -8.37 27.53 -19.46
C GLU A 219 -8.45 28.19 -20.85
N VAL A 220 -8.10 27.49 -21.92
CA VAL A 220 -8.27 27.98 -23.30
C VAL A 220 -9.73 28.35 -23.59
N LEU A 221 -10.67 27.50 -23.22
CA LEU A 221 -12.10 27.74 -23.43
C LEU A 221 -12.68 28.86 -22.56
N THR A 222 -12.03 29.21 -21.45
CA THR A 222 -12.40 30.43 -20.70
C THR A 222 -11.96 31.72 -21.40
N LEU A 223 -10.86 31.67 -22.16
CA LEU A 223 -10.37 32.81 -22.94
C LEU A 223 -11.11 32.95 -24.27
N ASP A 224 -11.28 31.83 -24.99
CA ASP A 224 -12.04 31.76 -26.22
C ASP A 224 -12.89 30.47 -26.28
N PRO A 225 -14.20 30.58 -26.00
CA PRO A 225 -15.13 29.45 -26.06
C PRO A 225 -15.31 28.81 -27.44
N GLU A 226 -14.86 29.45 -28.52
CA GLU A 226 -15.02 28.98 -29.91
C GLU A 226 -13.84 28.12 -30.39
N ILE A 227 -12.85 27.84 -29.53
CA ILE A 227 -11.73 26.97 -29.89
C ILE A 227 -12.15 25.50 -29.86
N HIS A 228 -12.56 25.02 -31.03
CA HIS A 228 -13.04 23.66 -31.25
C HIS A 228 -11.97 22.60 -30.95
N GLU A 229 -10.69 22.92 -31.19
CA GLU A 229 -9.56 22.03 -30.89
C GLU A 229 -9.52 21.65 -29.40
N ALA A 230 -9.70 22.63 -28.50
CA ALA A 230 -9.70 22.39 -27.06
C ALA A 230 -10.88 21.48 -26.64
N LYS A 231 -12.10 21.73 -27.16
CA LYS A 231 -13.28 20.88 -26.89
C LYS A 231 -13.07 19.44 -27.34
N PHE A 232 -12.58 19.26 -28.57
CA PHE A 232 -12.34 17.95 -29.15
C PHE A 232 -11.27 17.17 -28.37
N ASN A 233 -10.18 17.83 -27.99
CA ASN A 233 -9.11 17.20 -27.24
C ASN A 233 -9.52 16.84 -25.80
N ILE A 234 -10.37 17.63 -25.15
CA ILE A 234 -10.96 17.29 -23.84
C ILE A 234 -11.75 15.98 -23.93
N GLU A 235 -12.60 15.83 -24.95
CA GLU A 235 -13.40 14.61 -25.15
C GLU A 235 -12.51 13.37 -25.29
N ILE A 236 -11.45 13.48 -26.12
CA ILE A 236 -10.46 12.41 -26.29
C ILE A 236 -9.77 12.07 -24.96
N ALA A 237 -9.35 13.08 -24.20
CA ALA A 237 -8.68 12.87 -22.93
C ALA A 237 -9.60 12.22 -21.88
N GLN A 238 -10.88 12.60 -21.84
CA GLN A 238 -11.86 11.97 -20.97
C GLN A 238 -12.05 10.48 -21.30
N ASP A 239 -12.06 10.13 -22.58
CA ASP A 239 -12.16 8.72 -22.99
C ASP A 239 -10.90 7.93 -22.63
N LYS A 240 -9.72 8.56 -22.69
CA LYS A 240 -8.46 7.95 -22.23
C LYS A 240 -8.45 7.68 -20.72
N ILE A 241 -9.02 8.58 -19.92
CA ILE A 241 -9.16 8.38 -18.47
C ILE A 241 -10.05 7.17 -18.19
N LYS A 242 -11.25 7.12 -18.80
CA LYS A 242 -12.16 5.98 -18.64
C LYS A 242 -11.52 4.66 -19.07
N GLU A 243 -10.80 4.65 -20.19
CA GLU A 243 -10.07 3.47 -20.66
C GLU A 243 -9.07 2.97 -19.61
N LYS A 244 -8.30 3.88 -19.02
CA LYS A 244 -7.32 3.57 -17.97
C LYS A 244 -7.98 3.00 -16.71
N GLU A 245 -9.05 3.62 -16.24
CA GLU A 245 -9.81 3.16 -15.06
C GLU A 245 -10.38 1.74 -15.26
N ILE A 246 -10.92 1.45 -16.45
CA ILE A 246 -11.42 0.10 -16.79
C ILE A 246 -10.28 -0.92 -16.75
N GLN A 247 -9.13 -0.60 -17.33
CA GLN A 247 -7.98 -1.50 -17.35
C GLN A 247 -7.44 -1.78 -15.94
N GLU A 248 -7.37 -0.76 -15.08
CA GLU A 248 -6.96 -0.92 -13.69
C GLU A 248 -7.96 -1.77 -12.89
N GLY A 249 -9.27 -1.54 -13.08
CA GLY A 249 -10.32 -2.36 -12.48
C GLY A 249 -10.27 -3.83 -12.90
N LEU A 250 -9.99 -4.11 -14.18
CA LEU A 250 -9.81 -5.47 -14.68
C LEU A 250 -8.58 -6.16 -14.09
N LYS A 251 -7.44 -5.45 -13.99
CA LYS A 251 -6.21 -5.97 -13.37
C LYS A 251 -6.41 -6.28 -11.88
N SER A 252 -7.04 -5.39 -11.14
CA SER A 252 -7.34 -5.57 -9.72
C SER A 252 -8.20 -6.83 -9.48
N ASN A 253 -9.26 -7.01 -10.28
CA ASN A 253 -10.11 -8.21 -10.21
C ASN A 253 -9.37 -9.52 -10.54
N LEU A 254 -8.38 -9.49 -11.44
CA LEU A 254 -7.58 -10.66 -11.80
C LEU A 254 -6.59 -11.05 -10.69
N ILE A 255 -6.09 -10.09 -9.91
CA ILE A 255 -5.20 -10.33 -8.78
C ILE A 255 -5.99 -10.93 -7.61
N GLN A 256 -7.21 -10.45 -7.32
CA GLN A 256 -8.04 -10.97 -6.23
C GLN A 256 -8.58 -12.40 -6.45
N ARG A 257 -8.55 -12.92 -7.69
CA ARG A 257 -9.02 -14.27 -8.03
C ARG A 257 -7.92 -15.34 -8.04
N LYS A 258 -6.66 -14.96 -7.81
CA LYS A 258 -5.52 -15.89 -7.67
C LYS A 258 -5.18 -16.09 -6.22
#